data_AF-A0A0T2IHY3-F1
#
_entry.id   AF-A0A0T2IHY3-F1
#
_cell.length_a   1.000
_cell.length_b   1.000
_cell.length_c   1.000
_cell.angle_alpha   90.00
_cell.angle_beta   90.00
_cell.angle_gamma   90.00
#
_symmetry.space_group_name_H-M   'P 1'
#
loop_
_entity.id
_entity.type
_entity.pdbx_description
1 polymer ?
#
loop_
_entity_poly.entity_id
_entity_poly.type
_entity_poly.pdbx_seq_one_letter_code
_entity_poly.pdbx_strand_id
1 'polypeptide(L)'
;MKGFKDFVMRGNLVELAVAFIIGAAFAAVVTSFTKIIIELVGKVGGAKNFDDFKPGGLVSVGPFLTALFAFLLMAFVVYFFVVKPYEAAKARFAQAPEVDDAPDESVILLREIRDSLNRAV
;
A
#
# COMPACT_ATOMS: atom_id res chain seq x y z
N MET A 1 28.65 4.07 19.30
CA MET A 1 28.16 4.75 18.07
C MET A 1 28.47 4.00 16.77
N LYS A 2 29.64 3.33 16.63
CA LYS A 2 30.00 2.57 15.41
C LYS A 2 28.98 1.48 15.04
N GLY A 3 28.60 0.61 15.99
CA GLY A 3 27.64 -0.48 15.73
C GLY A 3 26.21 -0.05 15.40
N PHE A 4 25.77 1.14 15.83
CA PHE A 4 24.45 1.69 15.45
C PHE A 4 24.47 2.19 13.99
N LYS A 5 25.55 2.86 13.58
CA LYS A 5 25.75 3.25 12.18
C LYS A 5 25.83 2.02 11.28
N ASP A 6 26.55 0.97 11.68
CA ASP A 6 26.67 -0.28 10.91
C ASP A 6 25.34 -1.07 10.85
N PHE A 7 24.47 -0.91 11.85
CA PHE A 7 23.12 -1.47 11.84
C PHE A 7 22.18 -0.71 10.90
N VAL A 8 22.17 0.63 10.98
CA VAL A 8 21.36 1.48 10.10
C VAL A 8 21.85 1.42 8.66
N MET A 9 23.16 1.30 8.42
CA MET A 9 23.72 1.19 7.07
C MET A 9 23.52 -0.18 6.41
N ARG A 10 22.85 -1.14 7.06
CA ARG A 10 22.34 -2.31 6.35
C ARG A 10 21.19 -1.86 5.43
N GLY A 11 21.40 -1.94 4.11
CA GLY A 11 20.46 -1.47 3.09
C GLY A 11 19.01 -1.93 3.32
N ASN A 12 18.82 -3.20 3.63
CA ASN A 12 17.51 -3.79 3.95
C ASN A 12 16.76 -3.08 5.10
N LEU A 13 17.47 -2.49 6.08
CA LEU A 13 16.84 -1.83 7.22
C LEU A 13 16.32 -0.44 6.87
N VAL A 14 17.05 0.31 6.04
CA VAL A 14 16.65 1.65 5.60
C VAL A 14 15.43 1.56 4.69
N GLU A 15 15.44 0.64 3.73
CA GLU A 15 14.32 0.40 2.83
C GLU A 15 13.04 0.02 3.60
N LEU A 16 13.17 -0.90 4.55
CA LEU A 16 12.06 -1.31 5.40
C LEU A 16 11.54 -0.15 6.27
N ALA A 17 12.44 0.65 6.84
CA ALA A 17 12.06 1.82 7.64
C ALA A 17 11.31 2.86 6.79
N VAL A 18 11.80 3.14 5.58
CA VAL A 18 11.16 4.08 4.64
C VAL A 18 9.79 3.56 4.23
N ALA A 19 9.68 2.28 3.86
CA ALA A 19 8.41 1.65 3.49
C ALA A 19 7.37 1.75 4.62
N PHE A 20 7.78 1.49 5.87
CA PHE A 20 6.90 1.59 7.03
C PHE A 20 6.43 3.03 7.28
N ILE A 21 7.35 4.01 7.25
CA ILE A 21 7.03 5.42 7.47
C ILE A 21 6.06 5.93 6.39
N ILE A 22 6.33 5.61 5.12
CA ILE A 22 5.46 6.00 4.00
C ILE A 22 4.09 5.34 4.14
N GLY A 23 4.05 4.04 4.47
CA GLY A 23 2.79 3.31 4.68
C GLY A 23 1.95 3.92 5.80
N ALA A 24 2.56 4.25 6.93
CA ALA A 24 1.87 4.88 8.06
C ALA A 24 1.35 6.29 7.72
N ALA A 25 2.19 7.11 7.09
CA ALA A 25 1.80 8.47 6.67
C ALA A 25 0.65 8.44 5.64
N PHE A 26 0.72 7.53 4.67
CA PHE A 26 -0.32 7.35 3.68
C PHE A 26 -1.64 6.88 4.30
N ALA A 27 -1.60 5.89 5.20
CA ALA A 27 -2.78 5.43 5.92
C ALA A 27 -3.48 6.57 6.68
N ALA A 28 -2.72 7.49 7.29
CA ALA A 28 -3.26 8.66 7.97
C ALA A 28 -4.00 9.61 7.00
N VAL A 29 -3.43 9.88 5.83
CA VAL A 29 -4.06 10.73 4.79
C VAL A 29 -5.37 10.11 4.30
N VAL A 30 -5.37 8.82 3.96
CA VAL A 30 -6.58 8.13 3.49
C VAL A 30 -7.64 8.06 4.58
N THR A 31 -7.24 7.83 5.83
CA THR A 31 -8.17 7.84 6.98
C THR A 31 -8.82 9.20 7.15
N SER A 32 -8.05 10.29 7.05
CA SER A 32 -8.57 11.66 7.11
C SER A 32 -9.58 11.93 5.99
N PHE A 33 -9.24 11.55 4.75
CA PHE A 33 -10.13 11.69 3.61
C PHE A 33 -11.43 10.88 3.76
N THR A 34 -11.33 9.64 4.22
CA THR A 34 -12.49 8.76 4.45
C THR A 34 -13.45 9.36 5.48
N LYS A 35 -12.94 9.97 6.55
CA LYS A 35 -13.76 10.66 7.55
C LYS A 35 -14.56 11.82 6.93
N ILE A 36 -13.94 12.62 6.07
CA ILE A 36 -14.62 13.70 5.35
C ILE A 36 -15.80 13.16 4.52
N ILE A 37 -15.59 12.03 3.83
CA ILE A 37 -16.65 11.40 3.03
C ILE A 37 -17.79 10.89 3.92
N ILE A 38 -17.49 10.22 5.04
CA ILE A 38 -18.50 9.74 5.99
C ILE A 38 -19.32 10.90 6.56
N GLU A 39 -18.66 12.00 6.96
CA GLU A 39 -19.36 13.18 7.48
C GLU A 39 -20.25 13.84 6.41
N LEU A 40 -19.81 13.87 5.16
CA LEU A 40 -20.60 14.41 4.05
C LEU A 40 -21.82 13.53 3.75
N VAL A 41 -21.63 12.22 3.66
CA VAL A 41 -22.72 11.25 3.46
C VAL A 41 -23.70 11.31 4.65
N GLY A 42 -23.19 11.43 5.87
CA GLY A 42 -24.01 11.50 7.06
C GLY A 42 -24.85 12.77 7.16
N LYS A 43 -24.35 13.90 6.63
CA LYS A 43 -25.15 15.14 6.50
C LYS A 43 -26.31 15.01 5.52
N VAL A 44 -26.18 14.19 4.48
CA VAL A 44 -27.24 13.96 3.48
C VAL A 44 -28.21 12.86 3.92
N GLY A 45 -27.73 11.81 4.60
CA GLY A 45 -28.53 10.67 5.06
C GLY A 45 -29.22 10.84 6.42
N GLY A 46 -29.03 11.98 7.10
CA GLY A 46 -29.67 12.28 8.40
C GLY A 46 -29.05 11.55 9.61
N ALA A 47 -28.05 10.69 9.41
CA ALA A 47 -27.31 10.01 10.46
C ALA A 47 -25.81 10.11 10.21
N LYS A 48 -25.04 10.59 11.20
CA LYS A 48 -23.59 10.79 11.08
C LYS A 48 -22.80 9.48 10.89
N ASN A 49 -23.39 8.36 11.29
CA ASN A 49 -22.81 7.02 11.38
C ASN A 49 -23.93 6.00 11.68
N PHE A 50 -23.61 4.70 11.57
CA PHE A 50 -24.56 3.62 11.86
C PHE A 50 -24.57 3.22 13.34
N ASP A 51 -23.90 3.96 14.22
CA ASP A 51 -23.66 3.55 15.61
C ASP A 51 -24.94 3.37 16.43
N ASP A 52 -26.01 4.09 16.08
CA ASP A 52 -27.32 3.97 16.74
C ASP A 52 -28.16 2.78 16.24
N PHE A 53 -27.69 2.07 15.20
CA PHE A 53 -28.35 0.88 14.69
C PHE A 53 -28.16 -0.30 15.66
N LYS A 54 -29.21 -0.62 16.41
CA LYS A 54 -29.22 -1.65 17.46
C LYS A 54 -30.29 -2.71 17.17
N PRO A 55 -30.13 -3.55 16.14
CA PRO A 55 -31.07 -4.62 15.86
C PRO A 55 -31.10 -5.60 17.03
N GLY A 56 -32.29 -5.80 17.62
CA GLY A 56 -32.48 -6.73 18.74
C GLY A 56 -31.70 -6.39 20.02
N GLY A 57 -31.26 -5.14 20.20
CA GLY A 57 -30.48 -4.72 21.38
C GLY A 57 -28.96 -4.96 21.28
N LEU A 58 -28.46 -5.41 20.13
CA LEU A 58 -27.02 -5.58 19.90
C LEU A 58 -26.34 -4.23 19.65
N VAL A 59 -25.73 -3.67 20.69
CA VAL A 59 -25.08 -2.34 20.66
C VAL A 59 -23.82 -2.30 19.80
N SER A 60 -23.20 -3.44 19.51
CA SER A 60 -21.97 -3.53 18.71
C SER A 60 -22.20 -3.55 17.20
N VAL A 61 -23.41 -3.84 16.73
CA VAL A 61 -23.69 -3.99 15.29
C VAL A 61 -23.56 -2.64 14.58
N GLY A 62 -24.07 -1.57 15.17
CA GLY A 62 -23.97 -0.21 14.62
C GLY A 62 -22.52 0.22 14.37
N PRO A 63 -21.65 0.23 15.41
CA PRO A 63 -20.24 0.55 15.25
C PRO A 63 -19.50 -0.35 14.26
N PHE A 64 -19.86 -1.64 14.20
CA PHE A 64 -19.29 -2.57 13.21
C PHE A 64 -19.66 -2.16 11.78
N LEU A 65 -20.92 -1.82 11.50
CA LEU A 65 -21.34 -1.35 10.19
C LEU A 65 -20.67 -0.03 9.80
N THR A 66 -20.50 0.89 10.76
CA THR A 66 -19.72 2.11 10.57
C THR A 66 -18.28 1.79 10.18
N ALA A 67 -17.62 0.86 10.89
CA ALA A 67 -16.25 0.43 10.59
C ALA A 67 -16.15 -0.27 9.23
N LEU A 68 -17.11 -1.14 8.89
CA LEU A 68 -17.16 -1.84 7.61
C LEU A 68 -17.33 -0.87 6.45
N PHE A 69 -18.26 0.08 6.57
CA PHE A 69 -18.46 1.12 5.57
C PHE A 69 -17.23 2.01 5.39
N ALA A 70 -16.58 2.40 6.50
CA ALA A 70 -15.33 3.14 6.47
C ALA A 70 -14.20 2.36 5.78
N PHE A 71 -14.10 1.05 6.04
CA PHE A 71 -13.12 0.18 5.40
C PHE A 71 -13.35 0.08 3.88
N LEU A 72 -14.60 -0.09 3.44
CA LEU A 72 -14.93 -0.15 2.01
C LEU A 72 -14.62 1.17 1.30
N LEU A 73 -14.95 2.31 1.92
CA LEU A 73 -14.58 3.62 1.38
C LEU A 73 -13.07 3.81 1.30
N MET A 74 -12.34 3.43 2.35
CA MET A 74 -10.88 3.49 2.36
C MET A 74 -10.29 2.65 1.21
N ALA A 75 -10.75 1.40 1.05
CA ALA A 75 -10.31 0.53 -0.03
C ALA A 75 -10.61 1.12 -1.42
N PHE A 76 -11.80 1.71 -1.60
CA PHE A 76 -12.19 2.38 -2.84
C PHE A 76 -11.27 3.56 -3.18
N VAL A 77 -10.93 4.39 -2.19
CA VAL A 77 -10.05 5.55 -2.36
C VAL A 77 -8.62 5.10 -2.70
N VAL A 78 -8.07 4.13 -1.98
CA VAL A 78 -6.74 3.58 -2.28
C VAL A 78 -6.68 3.01 -3.69
N TYR A 79 -7.69 2.23 -4.07
CA TYR A 79 -7.75 1.65 -5.41
C TYR A 79 -7.79 2.72 -6.51
N PHE A 80 -8.68 3.71 -6.39
CA PHE A 80 -8.88 4.70 -7.44
C PHE A 80 -7.76 5.76 -7.51
N PHE A 81 -7.21 6.19 -6.38
CA PHE A 81 -6.22 7.27 -6.31
C PHE A 81 -4.76 6.80 -6.21
N VAL A 82 -4.51 5.54 -5.91
CA VAL A 82 -3.13 4.99 -5.84
C VAL A 82 -2.94 3.86 -6.83
N VAL A 83 -3.72 2.78 -6.74
CA VAL A 83 -3.50 1.59 -7.57
C VAL A 83 -3.73 1.91 -9.04
N LYS A 84 -4.87 2.48 -9.40
CA LYS A 84 -5.21 2.81 -10.79
C LYS A 84 -4.24 3.80 -11.45
N PRO A 85 -3.83 4.93 -10.85
CA PRO A 85 -2.84 5.80 -11.46
C PRO A 85 -1.45 5.18 -11.49
N TYR A 86 -1.09 4.34 -10.51
CA TYR A 86 0.16 3.58 -10.56
C TYR A 86 0.17 2.59 -11.73
N GLU A 87 -0.91 1.82 -11.92
CA GLU A 87 -1.08 0.92 -13.06
C GLU A 87 -1.08 1.69 -14.38
N ALA A 88 -1.77 2.83 -14.46
CA ALA A 88 -1.80 3.68 -15.64
C ALA A 88 -0.44 4.32 -15.95
N ALA A 89 0.30 4.74 -14.93
CA ALA A 89 1.67 5.23 -15.08
C ALA A 89 2.58 4.11 -15.57
N LYS A 90 2.56 2.93 -14.92
CA LYS A 90 3.32 1.75 -15.34
C LYS A 90 3.02 1.38 -16.80
N ALA A 91 1.76 1.39 -17.21
CA ALA A 91 1.38 1.12 -18.60
C ALA A 91 1.90 2.18 -19.58
N ARG A 92 2.03 3.44 -19.17
CA ARG A 92 2.62 4.53 -19.98
C ARG A 92 4.14 4.49 -20.01
N PHE A 93 4.78 4.00 -18.94
CA PHE A 93 6.23 3.79 -18.86
C PHE A 93 6.66 2.40 -19.32
N ALA A 94 5.75 1.57 -19.85
CA ALA A 94 6.05 0.25 -20.42
C ALA A 94 6.85 0.27 -21.75
N GLN A 95 7.39 1.43 -22.15
CA GLN A 95 8.46 1.55 -23.16
C GLN A 95 9.79 2.09 -22.58
N ALA A 96 9.85 2.39 -21.28
CA ALA A 96 11.12 2.47 -20.59
C ALA A 96 11.47 1.04 -20.12
N PRO A 97 12.65 0.50 -20.46
CA PRO A 97 13.10 -0.75 -19.87
C PRO A 97 13.02 -0.59 -18.36
N GLU A 98 12.51 -1.62 -17.67
CA GLU A 98 12.41 -1.69 -16.22
C GLU A 98 13.70 -1.15 -15.57
N VAL A 99 13.62 0.09 -15.06
CA VAL A 99 14.64 0.58 -14.14
C VAL A 99 14.26 -0.03 -12.80
N ASP A 100 15.15 -0.87 -12.28
CA ASP A 100 15.11 -1.58 -11.01
C ASP A 100 14.36 -2.92 -10.92
N ASP A 101 14.61 -3.78 -11.90
CA ASP A 101 15.07 -5.15 -11.58
C ASP A 101 16.23 -5.46 -12.55
N ALA A 102 17.28 -4.61 -12.51
CA ALA A 102 18.57 -5.06 -13.03
C ALA A 102 18.81 -6.42 -12.36
N PRO A 103 18.88 -7.53 -13.11
CA PRO A 103 18.94 -8.84 -12.50
C PRO A 103 20.07 -8.81 -11.49
N ASP A 104 19.78 -9.28 -10.28
CA ASP A 104 20.78 -9.36 -9.23
C ASP A 104 22.09 -9.88 -9.84
N GLU A 105 23.24 -9.36 -9.42
CA GLU A 105 24.52 -9.73 -10.03
C GLU A 105 24.68 -11.26 -10.07
N SER A 106 24.11 -11.96 -9.08
CA SER A 106 23.95 -13.41 -9.06
C SER A 106 23.15 -13.98 -10.25
N VAL A 107 22.02 -13.39 -10.62
CA VAL A 107 21.21 -13.77 -11.79
C VAL A 107 21.95 -13.51 -13.10
N ILE A 108 22.74 -12.43 -13.19
CA ILE A 108 23.58 -12.15 -14.36
C ILE A 108 24.66 -13.22 -14.48
N LEU A 109 25.40 -13.50 -13.40
CA LEU A 109 26.43 -14.53 -13.36
C LEU A 109 25.86 -15.91 -13.69
N LEU A 110 24.67 -16.25 -13.20
CA LEU A 110 24.00 -17.51 -13.53
C LEU A 110 23.65 -17.61 -15.02
N ARG A 111 23.26 -16.50 -15.67
CA ARG A 111 23.04 -16.48 -17.13
C ARG A 111 24.34 -16.70 -17.89
N GLU A 112 25.43 -16.04 -17.48
CA GLU A 112 26.75 -16.23 -18.07
C GLU A 112 27.27 -17.68 -17.90
N ILE A 113 27.07 -18.27 -16.72
CA ILE A 113 27.40 -19.68 -16.46
C ILE A 113 26.58 -20.61 -17.35
N ARG A 114 25.26 -20.41 -17.46
CA ARG A 114 24.41 -21.20 -18.37
C ARG A 114 24.91 -21.10 -19.82
N ASP A 115 25.22 -19.90 -20.28
CA ASP A 115 25.62 -19.65 -21.66
C ASP A 115 27.03 -20.19 -21.96
N SER A 116 27.92 -20.20 -20.97
CA SER A 116 29.24 -20.85 -21.07
C SER A 116 29.14 -22.38 -21.10
N LEU A 117 28.24 -22.99 -20.32
CA LEU A 117 27.98 -24.43 -20.35
C LEU A 117 27.37 -24.88 -21.68
N ASN A 118 26.41 -24.12 -22.23
CA ASN A 118 25.79 -24.42 -23.52
C ASN A 118 26.75 -24.29 -24.70
N ARG A 119 27.84 -23.52 -24.55
CA ARG A 119 28.86 -23.33 -25.60
C ARG A 119 29.96 -24.38 -25.54
N ALA A 120 30.06 -25.12 -24.42
CA ALA A 120 31.06 -26.15 -24.17
C ALA A 120 30.60 -27.57 -24.57
N VAL A 121 29.36 -27.72 -25.03
CA VAL A 121 28.75 -28.94 -25.59
C VAL A 121 28.59 -28.77 -27.09
#